data_AF-A0A1Q9XYE1-F1
#
_entry.id   AF-A0A1Q9XYE1-F1
#
_cell.length_a   1.000
_cell.length_b   1.000
_cell.length_c   1.000
_cell.angle_alpha   90.00
_cell.angle_beta   90.00
_cell.angle_gamma   90.00
#
_symmetry.space_group_name_H-M   'P 1'
#
loop_
_entity.id
_entity.type
_entity.pdbx_description
1 polymer ?
#
loop_
_entity_poly.entity_id
_entity_poly.type
_entity_poly.pdbx_seq_one_letter_code
_entity_poly.pdbx_strand_id
1 'polypeptide(L)' 'MTEQAVQLERIDKPDGVRWCVRLGKRTLTFDDEGVARACAAQLHMRLQGEKLSLVPGPSGGAA' A
#
# COMPACT_ATOMS: atom_id res chain seq x y z
N MET A 1 9.91 -0.35 -12.78
CA MET A 1 9.07 0.68 -12.13
C MET A 1 7.74 0.03 -11.76
N THR A 2 7.57 -0.38 -10.51
CA THR A 2 6.25 -0.75 -9.99
C THR A 2 6.00 0.17 -8.81
N GLU A 3 5.38 1.31 -9.09
CA GLU A 3 4.77 2.14 -8.07
C GLU A 3 3.65 1.30 -7.45
N GLN A 4 3.96 0.64 -6.34
CA GLN A 4 2.96 -0.07 -5.54
C GLN A 4 2.11 0.99 -4.84
N ALA A 5 1.19 1.61 -5.59
CA ALA A 5 0.25 2.56 -5.04
C ALA A 5 -0.83 1.80 -4.25
N VAL A 6 -1.02 2.19 -2.99
CA VAL A 6 -2.14 1.70 -2.19
C VAL A 6 -3.41 2.35 -2.72
N GLN A 7 -4.41 1.54 -3.05
CA GLN A 7 -5.72 2.01 -3.50
C GLN A 7 -6.74 1.74 -2.40
N LEU A 8 -7.55 2.73 -2.07
CA LEU A 8 -8.70 2.59 -1.17
C LEU A 8 -9.97 2.75 -2.01
N GLU A 9 -10.81 1.73 -2.00
CA GLU A 9 -12.07 1.70 -2.73
C GLU A 9 -13.24 1.50 -1.77
N ARG A 10 -14.29 2.31 -1.95
CA ARG A 10 -15.56 2.15 -1.23
C ARG A 10 -16.47 1.25 -2.06
N ILE A 11 -16.92 0.15 -1.48
CA ILE A 11 -17.87 -0.77 -2.08
C ILE A 11 -19.19 -0.63 -1.33
N ASP A 12 -20.19 -0.11 -2.02
CA ASP A 12 -21.56 -0.09 -1.51
C ASP A 12 -22.17 -1.48 -1.67
N LYS A 13 -22.62 -2.08 -0.57
CA LYS A 13 -23.29 -3.38 -0.56
C LYS A 13 -24.71 -3.21 -0.03
N PRO A 14 -25.65 -4.10 -0.40
CA PRO A 14 -27.00 -4.08 0.16
C PRO A 14 -27.04 -4.24 1.69
N ASP A 15 -25.98 -4.79 2.28
CA ASP A 15 -25.81 -5.00 3.73
C ASP A 15 -25.10 -3.83 4.43
N GLY A 16 -24.57 -2.85 3.69
CA GLY A 16 -23.81 -1.72 4.23
C GLY A 16 -22.61 -1.32 3.38
N VAL A 17 -21.82 -0.37 3.86
CA VAL A 17 -20.61 0.09 3.17
C VAL A 17 -19.43 -0.77 3.58
N ARG A 18 -18.68 -1.27 2.60
CA ARG A 18 -17.41 -1.97 2.83
C ARG A 18 -16.26 -1.23 2.16
N TRP A 19 -15.14 -1.14 2.86
CA TRP A 19 -13.93 -0.50 2.38
C TRP A 19 -12.90 -1.55 1.97
N CYS A 20 -12.32 -1.39 0.79
CA CYS A 20 -11.31 -2.31 0.26
C CYS A 20 -9.99 -1.58 0.05
N VAL A 21 -8.95 -2.05 0.71
CA VAL A 21 -7.57 -1.57 0.54
C VAL A 21 -6.83 -2.57 -0.34
N ARG A 22 -6.37 -2.11 -1.51
CA ARG A 22 -5.65 -2.94 -2.48
C ARG A 22 -4.20 -2.48 -2.59
N LEU A 23 -3.29 -3.44 -2.53
CA LEU A 23 -1.85 -3.27 -2.69
C LEU A 23 -1.31 -4.32 -3.66
N GLY A 24 -1.15 -3.92 -4.93
CA GLY A 24 -0.77 -4.84 -6.00
C GLY A 24 -1.73 -6.02 -6.10
N LYS A 25 -1.26 -7.23 -5.79
CA LYS A 25 -2.05 -8.47 -5.81
C LYS A 25 -2.80 -8.79 -4.50
N ARG A 26 -2.60 -7.98 -3.46
CA ARG A 26 -3.19 -8.19 -2.13
C ARG A 26 -4.36 -7.25 -1.95
N THR A 27 -5.46 -7.77 -1.41
CA THR A 27 -6.66 -6.99 -1.09
C THR A 27 -7.07 -7.28 0.34
N LEU A 28 -7.36 -6.24 1.10
CA LEU A 28 -7.89 -6.30 2.46
C LEU A 28 -9.24 -5.60 2.48
N THR A 29 -10.19 -6.11 3.24
CA THR A 29 -11.54 -5.55 3.35
C THR A 29 -11.88 -5.21 4.78
N PHE A 30 -12.49 -4.04 4.98
CA PHE A 30 -12.83 -3.48 6.28
C PHE A 30 -14.27 -2.99 6.25
N ASP A 31 -14.97 -3.15 7.37
CA ASP A 31 -16.31 -2.60 7.53
C ASP A 31 -16.26 -1.11 7.91
N ASP A 32 -15.23 -0.74 8.68
CA ASP A 32 -15.03 0.62 9.17
C ASP A 32 -14.12 1.48 8.26
N GLU A 33 -14.54 2.71 7.97
CA GLU A 33 -13.79 3.65 7.13
C GLU A 33 -12.46 4.06 7.78
N GLY A 34 -12.49 4.33 9.09
CA GLY A 34 -11.34 4.80 9.85
C GLY A 34 -10.23 3.75 9.86
N VAL A 35 -10.58 2.49 10.10
CA VAL A 35 -9.64 1.36 10.06
C VAL A 35 -9.07 1.18 8.65
N ALA A 36 -9.89 1.25 7.61
CA ALA A 36 -9.44 1.11 6.23
C ALA A 36 -8.46 2.22 5.83
N ARG A 37 -8.78 3.48 6.19
CA ARG A 37 -7.93 4.64 5.93
C ARG A 37 -6.61 4.58 6.70
N ALA A 38 -6.64 4.21 7.98
CA ALA A 38 -5.44 4.05 8.78
C ALA A 38 -4.53 2.97 8.19
N CYS A 39 -5.09 1.82 7.78
CA CYS A 39 -4.34 0.75 7.13
C CYS A 39 -3.73 1.22 5.81
N ALA A 40 -4.50 1.91 4.97
CA ALA A 40 -4.00 2.44 3.70
C ALA A 40 -2.84 3.42 3.91
N ALA A 41 -2.97 4.34 4.87
CA ALA A 41 -1.91 5.30 5.23
C ALA A 41 -0.65 4.59 5.75
N GLN A 42 -0.80 3.60 6.64
CA GLN A 42 0.33 2.80 7.15
C GLN A 42 1.05 2.05 6.03
N LEU A 43 0.31 1.43 5.10
CA LEU A 43 0.89 0.76 3.95
C LEU A 43 1.64 1.76 3.05
N HIS A 44 1.06 2.93 2.81
CA HIS A 44 1.68 3.98 2.02
C HIS A 44 3.03 4.41 2.63
N MET A 45 3.06 4.61 3.96
CA MET A 45 4.29 4.94 4.69
C MET A 45 5.33 3.84 4.63
N ARG A 46 4.94 2.57 4.75
CA ARG A 46 5.87 1.43 4.64
C ARG A 46 6.49 1.32 3.25
N LEU A 47 5.69 1.49 2.21
CA LEU A 47 6.15 1.40 0.81
C LEU A 47 7.03 2.61 0.42
N GLN A 48 6.71 3.80 0.92
CA GLN A 48 7.58 4.98 0.77
C GLN A 48 8.87 4.84 1.56
N GLY A 49 8.84 4.25 2.76
CA GLY A 49 10.03 3.93 3.55
C GLY A 49 10.94 2.91 2.86
N GLU A 50 10.37 1.90 2.20
CA GLU A 50 11.14 0.92 1.41
C GLU A 50 11.73 1.55 0.13
N LYS A 51 11.02 2.50 -0.50
CA LYS A 51 11.54 3.29 -1.63
C LYS A 51 12.68 4.22 -1.23
N LEU A 52 12.71 4.70 0.01
CA LEU A 52 13.86 5.44 0.57
C LEU A 52 15.04 4.52 0.94
N SER A 53 14.85 3.20 0.96
CA SER A 53 15.88 2.20 1.32
C SER A 53 16.40 1.39 0.12
N LEU A 54 16.17 1.82 -1.12
CA LEU A 54 16.81 1.19 -2.28
C LEU A 54 18.10 1.93 -2.68
N VAL A 55 19.10 1.87 -1.79
CA VAL A 55 20.51 1.92 -2.19
C VAL A 55 21.17 0.56 -1.94
N PRO A 56 21.17 -0.35 -2.93
CA PRO A 56 22.18 -1.39 -2.98
C PRO A 56 23.06 -1.18 -4.22
N GLY A 57 24.31 -0.80 -3.98
CA GLY A 57 25.36 -0.85 -5.00
C GLY A 57 26.64 -0.13 -4.57
N PRO A 58 27.55 -0.78 -3.83
CA PRO A 58 28.96 -0.50 -4.03
C PRO A 58 29.29 -0.97 -5.45
N SER A 59 29.46 -0.04 -6.38
CA SER A 59 30.12 -0.35 -7.65
C SER A 59 31.53 -0.83 -7.32
N GLY A 60 31.73 -2.14 -7.39
CA GLY A 60 33.07 -2.73 -7.32
C GLY A 60 33.89 -2.36 -8.56
N GLY A 61 35.19 -2.13 -8.32
CA GLY A 61 36.28 -2.48 -9.24
C GLY A 61 36.51 -1.64 -10.49
N ALA A 62 37.49 -0.73 -10.42
CA ALA A 62 38.47 -0.36 -11.45
C ALA A 62 39.30 0.79 -10.85
N ALA A 63 40.64 0.80 -10.79
CA ALA A 63 41.72 -0.04 -11.31
C ALA A 63 42.94 0.14 -10.39
#